data_AF-A0AAW9L679-F1
#
_entry.id   AF-A0AAW9L679-F1
#
_cell.length_a   1.000
_cell.length_b   1.000
_cell.length_c   1.000
_cell.angle_alpha   90.00
_cell.angle_beta   90.00
_cell.angle_gamma   90.00
#
_symmetry.space_group_name_H-M   'P 1'
#
loop_
_entity.id
_entity.type
_entity.pdbx_description
1 polymer ?
#
loop_
_entity_poly.entity_id
_entity_poly.type
_entity_poly.pdbx_seq_one_letter_code
_entity_poly.pdbx_strand_id
1 'polypeptide(L)'
;MLASNDPDPARGSSTVRLYEYDNGIIRDVNRTVVTQPVQLWEDSIRPRDALVIANESDMYQSGLTGYYTIPYRDRWYTLEEWNTRWGQRELRILPLYDADPSRATDTDGEYTVEVRNPNGWWDPVYDAEVELNGSELEVTNPGIAMVHTAEYQTIVDRKIDIVEGLLQYSELAPSESAARSTSAVPTDNGREVFPTVDGASTSLVWRSGSHDLVRDAYVGFIDVTPGVWYRGRYVTQNWQVNTHVPWDYRVDVPSDHTESGSCTIGNNTYSLTRWADYRLLDSEAEVVNVTAGNISMQQWGPGAWTTLNYTSPLSEPRPLPIGTHTMTAELRIDVELEKHYGVSSARCSEWDRTRTVNRSVALTRSVPIETVNSDDLSVDVHVYDRPGDDVVSVEWTGRQGLAAGAAGWEYVEVQVGDKTVYVTAPWRFFSVSRNTAVEERSESGTSEVAASHSYNGRYPAMLRYRMSPANVSVLADQPADRRIWWETTRVTESGSVAATPLPATIVATENTNPTPLYDQYAGC
;
A
#
# COMPACT_ATOMS: atom_id res chain seq x y z
N MET A 1 -24.59 3.12 -11.69
CA MET A 1 -23.42 2.90 -10.79
C MET A 1 -22.19 3.56 -11.40
N LEU A 2 -21.31 4.25 -10.66
CA LEU A 2 -19.93 4.50 -11.14
C LEU A 2 -18.96 4.46 -9.98
N ALA A 3 -17.85 3.84 -10.38
CA ALA A 3 -16.47 4.07 -10.02
C ALA A 3 -16.03 5.55 -10.04
N SER A 4 -14.91 5.77 -9.38
CA SER A 4 -14.23 7.04 -9.10
C SER A 4 -13.83 7.81 -10.37
N ASN A 5 -13.54 9.08 -10.15
CA ASN A 5 -13.23 10.09 -11.13
C ASN A 5 -11.74 10.22 -11.51
N ASP A 6 -10.97 9.19 -11.21
CA ASP A 6 -9.64 9.06 -11.81
C ASP A 6 -9.80 8.59 -13.26
N PRO A 7 -8.96 9.08 -14.18
CA PRO A 7 -8.79 8.42 -15.47
C PRO A 7 -8.65 6.92 -15.21
N ASP A 8 -9.36 6.10 -15.98
CA ASP A 8 -9.08 4.67 -16.04
C ASP A 8 -7.56 4.51 -16.15
N PRO A 9 -6.88 3.87 -15.18
CA PRO A 9 -5.44 3.75 -15.27
C PRO A 9 -5.01 3.00 -16.54
N ALA A 10 -5.92 2.28 -17.23
CA ALA A 10 -5.69 1.76 -18.59
C ALA A 10 -5.47 2.84 -19.68
N ARG A 11 -5.61 4.13 -19.36
CA ARG A 11 -5.40 5.27 -20.25
C ARG A 11 -4.39 6.29 -19.73
N GLY A 12 -3.78 6.06 -18.56
CA GLY A 12 -2.73 6.92 -18.02
C GLY A 12 -1.43 6.75 -18.80
N SER A 13 -0.89 7.84 -19.35
CA SER A 13 0.47 7.83 -19.89
C SER A 13 1.45 8.32 -18.83
N SER A 14 2.31 7.44 -18.32
CA SER A 14 3.39 7.80 -17.42
C SER A 14 4.68 7.95 -18.23
N THR A 15 5.50 8.95 -17.88
CA THR A 15 6.86 9.03 -18.41
C THR A 15 7.76 8.24 -17.47
N VAL A 16 8.14 7.06 -17.93
CA VAL A 16 8.98 6.13 -17.18
C VAL A 16 10.40 6.18 -17.69
N ARG A 17 11.34 5.95 -16.76
CA ARG A 17 12.77 6.05 -17.04
C ARG A 17 13.27 4.64 -17.32
N LEU A 18 13.32 4.30 -18.60
CA LEU A 18 13.75 2.99 -19.05
C LEU A 18 15.25 3.01 -19.35
N TYR A 19 15.89 1.87 -19.13
CA TYR A 19 17.29 1.66 -19.51
C TYR A 19 17.33 1.06 -20.92
N GLU A 20 17.84 1.82 -21.89
CA GLU A 20 18.19 1.31 -23.20
C GLU A 20 19.68 0.92 -23.19
N TYR A 21 19.98 -0.29 -23.66
CA TYR A 21 21.35 -0.74 -23.86
C TYR A 21 21.74 -0.44 -25.31
N ASP A 22 22.74 0.42 -25.50
CA ASP A 22 23.26 0.78 -26.81
C ASP A 22 24.77 0.53 -26.81
N ASN A 23 25.21 -0.46 -27.59
CA ASN A 23 26.63 -0.82 -27.79
C ASN A 23 27.42 -0.99 -26.48
N GLY A 24 26.91 -1.77 -25.54
CA GLY A 24 27.60 -2.08 -24.27
C GLY A 24 27.55 -0.98 -23.22
N ILE A 25 26.76 0.08 -23.43
CA ILE A 25 26.57 1.18 -22.47
C ILE A 25 25.08 1.32 -22.13
N ILE A 26 24.76 1.35 -20.83
CA ILE A 26 23.42 1.64 -20.31
C ILE A 26 23.15 3.15 -20.44
N ARG A 27 22.04 3.52 -21.07
CA ARG A 27 21.56 4.90 -21.13
C ARG A 27 20.15 5.01 -20.58
N ASP A 28 19.92 6.07 -19.80
CA ASP A 28 18.60 6.44 -19.31
C ASP A 28 17.80 7.10 -20.44
N VAL A 29 16.63 6.55 -20.76
CA VAL A 29 15.74 7.08 -21.78
C VAL A 29 14.35 7.29 -21.19
N ASN A 30 13.84 8.51 -21.31
CA ASN A 30 12.47 8.84 -20.90
C ASN A 30 11.51 8.36 -21.98
N ARG A 31 10.69 7.35 -21.69
CA ARG A 31 9.64 6.87 -22.60
C ARG A 31 8.27 7.18 -22.00
N THR A 32 7.44 7.86 -22.78
CA THR A 32 6.01 7.98 -22.46
C THR A 32 5.35 6.67 -22.85
N VAL A 33 4.98 5.87 -21.87
CA VAL A 33 4.27 4.61 -22.06
C VAL A 33 2.82 4.79 -21.62
N VAL A 34 1.90 4.18 -22.36
CA VAL A 34 0.56 3.90 -21.83
C VAL A 34 0.71 2.67 -20.95
N THR A 35 1.16 2.87 -19.70
CA THR A 35 1.20 1.79 -18.71
C THR A 35 -0.23 1.50 -18.29
N GLN A 36 -0.88 0.61 -19.04
CA GLN A 36 -2.09 -0.02 -18.53
C GLN A 36 -1.70 -0.80 -17.27
N PRO A 37 -2.52 -0.78 -16.21
CA PRO A 37 -2.36 -1.66 -15.07
C PRO A 37 -2.24 -3.07 -15.58
N VAL A 38 -1.23 -3.75 -15.06
CA VAL A 38 -1.01 -5.15 -15.36
C VAL A 38 -1.87 -5.98 -14.42
N GLN A 39 -2.52 -7.01 -14.99
CA GLN A 39 -3.13 -8.02 -14.15
C GLN A 39 -2.00 -8.81 -13.53
N LEU A 40 -1.99 -8.89 -12.21
CA LEU A 40 -1.28 -9.95 -11.55
C LEU A 40 -2.08 -11.24 -11.72
N TRP A 41 -1.92 -11.88 -12.87
CA TRP A 41 -1.86 -13.33 -12.90
C TRP A 41 -0.39 -13.72 -12.70
N GLU A 42 -0.13 -14.90 -12.16
CA GLU A 42 1.23 -15.41 -11.94
C GLU A 42 2.07 -15.50 -13.25
N ASP A 43 1.52 -15.15 -14.43
CA ASP A 43 1.76 -15.93 -15.64
C ASP A 43 2.07 -15.16 -16.95
N SER A 44 2.50 -13.87 -16.98
CA SER A 44 2.64 -13.20 -18.31
C SER A 44 3.74 -12.16 -18.55
N ILE A 45 4.63 -11.86 -17.59
CA ILE A 45 5.58 -10.74 -17.76
C ILE A 45 6.99 -11.16 -17.33
N ARG A 46 7.99 -10.82 -18.16
CA ARG A 46 9.40 -11.05 -17.83
C ARG A 46 9.73 -10.35 -16.50
N PRO A 47 10.54 -10.96 -15.61
CA PRO A 47 10.83 -10.41 -14.28
C PRO A 47 11.28 -8.92 -14.28
N ARG A 48 12.14 -8.53 -15.23
CA ARG A 48 12.57 -7.13 -15.42
C ARG A 48 11.39 -6.21 -15.73
N ASP A 49 10.55 -6.62 -16.67
CA ASP A 49 9.38 -5.85 -17.10
C ASP A 49 8.37 -5.76 -15.95
N ALA A 50 8.22 -6.84 -15.17
CA ALA A 50 7.32 -6.90 -14.03
C ALA A 50 7.73 -5.95 -12.89
N LEU A 51 9.03 -5.82 -12.62
CA LEU A 51 9.56 -4.91 -11.60
C LEU A 51 9.53 -3.44 -12.03
N VAL A 52 9.80 -3.15 -13.30
CA VAL A 52 9.64 -1.79 -13.86
C VAL A 52 8.17 -1.36 -13.75
N ILE A 53 7.26 -2.24 -14.16
CA ILE A 53 5.81 -1.99 -14.07
C ILE A 53 5.37 -1.86 -12.61
N ALA A 54 5.83 -2.72 -11.70
CA ALA A 54 5.49 -2.63 -10.28
C ALA A 54 6.06 -1.37 -9.62
N ASN A 55 7.24 -0.88 -10.06
CA ASN A 55 7.83 0.34 -9.54
C ASN A 55 7.12 1.61 -10.03
N GLU A 56 6.64 1.60 -11.27
CA GLU A 56 6.20 2.80 -11.96
C GLU A 56 4.69 2.86 -12.24
N SER A 57 3.95 1.80 -11.93
CA SER A 57 2.51 1.72 -12.21
C SER A 57 1.69 0.97 -11.16
N ASP A 58 0.42 1.34 -11.09
CA ASP A 58 -0.59 0.67 -10.29
C ASP A 58 -0.93 -0.71 -10.87
N MET A 59 -1.27 -1.67 -10.01
CA MET A 59 -1.48 -3.07 -10.36
C MET A 59 -2.93 -3.47 -10.14
N TYR A 60 -3.46 -4.45 -10.89
CA TYR A 60 -4.85 -4.89 -10.72
C TYR A 60 -5.03 -6.38 -10.43
N GLN A 61 -6.09 -6.67 -9.69
CA GLN A 61 -6.52 -8.00 -9.27
C GLN A 61 -8.02 -8.20 -9.51
N SER A 62 -8.49 -9.44 -9.61
CA SER A 62 -9.91 -9.76 -9.86
C SER A 62 -10.73 -9.99 -8.58
N GLY A 63 -10.08 -10.12 -7.41
CA GLY A 63 -10.73 -10.37 -6.13
C GLY A 63 -10.53 -9.25 -5.09
N LEU A 64 -11.42 -9.21 -4.10
CA LEU A 64 -11.23 -8.43 -2.88
C LEU A 64 -10.38 -9.26 -1.92
N THR A 65 -9.10 -9.43 -2.23
CA THR A 65 -8.17 -10.18 -1.39
C THR A 65 -6.81 -9.49 -1.34
N GLY A 66 -6.05 -9.76 -0.27
CA GLY A 66 -4.67 -9.28 -0.12
C GLY A 66 -3.61 -10.33 -0.46
N TYR A 67 -4.01 -11.53 -0.88
CA TYR A 67 -3.10 -12.66 -1.11
C TYR A 67 -2.41 -12.67 -2.48
N TYR A 68 -2.79 -11.76 -3.40
CA TYR A 68 -2.04 -11.60 -4.64
C TYR A 68 -0.60 -11.16 -4.35
N THR A 69 0.33 -11.62 -5.18
CA THR A 69 1.77 -11.37 -5.01
C THR A 69 2.24 -10.26 -5.95
N ILE A 70 3.05 -9.34 -5.42
CA ILE A 70 3.66 -8.24 -6.15
C ILE A 70 5.18 -8.50 -6.23
N PRO A 71 5.80 -8.42 -7.42
CA PRO A 71 7.25 -8.44 -7.53
C PRO A 71 7.83 -7.17 -6.92
N TYR A 72 8.85 -7.30 -6.09
CA TYR A 72 9.45 -6.14 -5.42
C TYR A 72 10.95 -6.01 -5.63
N ARG A 73 11.69 -7.10 -5.90
CA ARG A 73 13.16 -7.08 -6.02
C ARG A 73 13.68 -8.01 -7.12
N ASP A 74 14.77 -7.63 -7.79
CA ASP A 74 15.52 -8.51 -8.69
C ASP A 74 16.26 -9.63 -7.94
N ARG A 75 16.34 -10.79 -8.57
CA ARG A 75 17.16 -11.91 -8.12
C ARG A 75 17.85 -12.61 -9.28
N TRP A 76 19.08 -13.03 -9.02
CA TRP A 76 19.94 -13.66 -10.00
C TRP A 76 20.45 -14.98 -9.44
N TYR A 77 20.48 -16.01 -10.29
CA TYR A 77 21.01 -17.34 -9.99
C TYR A 77 21.90 -17.77 -11.14
N THR A 78 22.94 -18.55 -10.87
CA THR A 78 23.57 -19.28 -11.97
C THR A 78 22.58 -20.32 -12.51
N LEU A 79 22.71 -20.73 -13.77
CA LEU A 79 21.86 -21.76 -14.36
C LEU A 79 22.01 -23.10 -13.60
N GLU A 80 23.20 -23.37 -13.05
CA GLU A 80 23.46 -24.49 -12.15
C GLU A 80 22.69 -24.36 -10.82
N GLU A 81 22.73 -23.21 -10.16
CA GLU A 81 21.95 -22.94 -8.94
C GLU A 81 20.45 -23.05 -9.19
N TRP A 82 20.00 -22.54 -10.34
CA TRP A 82 18.62 -22.61 -10.78
C TRP A 82 18.17 -24.06 -10.92
N ASN A 83 18.91 -24.85 -11.70
CA ASN A 83 18.62 -26.27 -11.89
C ASN A 83 18.72 -27.06 -10.58
N THR A 84 19.58 -26.66 -9.65
CA THR A 84 19.66 -27.30 -8.33
C THR A 84 18.43 -26.97 -7.48
N ARG A 85 18.02 -25.71 -7.46
CA ARG A 85 16.94 -25.21 -6.60
C ARG A 85 15.57 -25.70 -7.05
N TRP A 86 15.35 -25.77 -8.36
CA TRP A 86 14.04 -26.09 -8.93
C TRP A 86 14.00 -27.41 -9.68
N GLY A 87 15.09 -28.19 -9.68
CA GLY A 87 15.26 -29.36 -10.53
C GLY A 87 15.74 -28.96 -11.93
N GLN A 88 16.30 -29.90 -12.70
CA GLN A 88 16.67 -29.64 -14.09
C GLN A 88 15.43 -29.24 -14.88
N ARG A 89 15.38 -27.96 -15.25
CA ARG A 89 14.26 -27.41 -16.02
C ARG A 89 14.58 -27.44 -17.50
N GLU A 90 13.52 -27.47 -18.31
CA GLU A 90 13.61 -27.45 -19.77
C GLU A 90 14.38 -26.20 -20.21
N LEU A 91 15.33 -26.38 -21.12
CA LEU A 91 16.08 -25.29 -21.76
C LEU A 91 15.59 -25.13 -23.19
N ARG A 92 15.49 -23.89 -23.64
CA ARG A 92 15.12 -23.54 -25.01
C ARG A 92 16.21 -22.65 -25.59
N ILE A 93 16.78 -23.10 -26.70
CA ILE A 93 17.81 -22.38 -27.45
C ILE A 93 17.24 -22.10 -28.83
N LEU A 94 17.06 -20.83 -29.17
CA LEU A 94 16.43 -20.40 -30.42
C LEU A 94 17.42 -19.58 -31.25
N PRO A 95 17.64 -19.91 -32.54
CA PRO A 95 18.47 -19.10 -33.41
C PRO A 95 17.83 -17.72 -33.67
N LEU A 96 18.64 -16.66 -33.63
CA LEU A 96 18.23 -15.30 -33.89
C LEU A 96 18.40 -14.97 -35.37
N TYR A 97 17.29 -14.65 -36.04
CA TYR A 97 17.30 -14.26 -37.47
C TYR A 97 17.38 -12.74 -37.68
N ASP A 98 17.03 -11.95 -36.66
CA ASP A 98 17.26 -10.52 -36.55
C ASP A 98 17.49 -10.24 -35.06
N ALA A 99 18.66 -9.72 -34.68
CA ALA A 99 18.99 -9.45 -33.28
C ALA A 99 18.07 -8.34 -32.73
N ASP A 100 17.01 -8.73 -32.03
CA ASP A 100 16.20 -7.82 -31.21
C ASP A 100 17.01 -7.49 -29.94
N PRO A 101 17.53 -6.26 -29.79
CA PRO A 101 18.38 -5.88 -28.65
C PRO A 101 17.62 -5.91 -27.31
N SER A 102 16.30 -6.15 -27.32
CA SER A 102 15.50 -6.35 -26.11
C SER A 102 15.49 -7.81 -25.61
N ARG A 103 16.16 -8.74 -26.29
CA ARG A 103 16.26 -10.15 -25.91
C ARG A 103 17.66 -10.50 -25.44
N ALA A 104 17.76 -11.26 -24.35
CA ALA A 104 19.03 -11.83 -23.92
C ALA A 104 19.54 -12.77 -25.01
N THR A 105 20.81 -12.62 -25.36
CA THR A 105 21.49 -13.49 -26.31
C THR A 105 22.57 -14.29 -25.59
N ASP A 106 22.99 -15.37 -26.20
CA ASP A 106 24.25 -16.03 -25.88
C ASP A 106 25.44 -15.08 -26.10
N THR A 107 26.62 -15.50 -25.65
CA THR A 107 27.85 -14.68 -25.72
C THR A 107 28.25 -14.30 -27.14
N ASP A 108 27.86 -15.09 -28.14
CA ASP A 108 28.16 -14.86 -29.55
C ASP A 108 27.05 -14.07 -30.28
N GLY A 109 25.90 -13.84 -29.64
CA GLY A 109 24.79 -13.09 -30.19
C GLY A 109 23.97 -13.84 -31.24
N GLU A 110 24.16 -15.15 -31.38
CA GLU A 110 23.54 -16.01 -32.38
C GLU A 110 22.25 -16.67 -31.89
N TYR A 111 22.10 -16.86 -30.58
CA TYR A 111 20.99 -17.59 -29.97
C TYR A 111 20.34 -16.81 -28.83
N THR A 112 19.03 -16.98 -28.65
CA THR A 112 18.36 -16.68 -27.39
C THR A 112 18.30 -17.96 -26.56
N VAL A 113 18.75 -17.88 -25.32
CA VAL A 113 18.70 -18.97 -24.34
C VAL A 113 17.69 -18.62 -23.26
N GLU A 114 16.77 -19.54 -23.00
CA GLU A 114 15.78 -19.41 -21.94
C GLU A 114 15.66 -20.71 -21.15
N VAL A 115 15.41 -20.59 -19.86
CA VAL A 115 15.15 -21.72 -18.97
C VAL A 115 13.72 -21.68 -18.47
N ARG A 116 13.10 -22.85 -18.38
CA ARG A 116 11.74 -22.96 -17.86
C ARG A 116 11.75 -22.78 -16.35
N ASN A 117 10.83 -21.98 -15.84
CA ASN A 117 10.71 -21.76 -14.41
C ASN A 117 9.71 -22.75 -13.76
N PRO A 118 9.62 -22.79 -12.42
CA PRO A 118 8.71 -23.68 -11.69
C PRO A 118 7.24 -23.55 -12.09
N ASN A 119 6.87 -22.35 -12.50
CA ASN A 119 5.50 -21.97 -12.80
C ASN A 119 5.21 -22.05 -14.31
N GLY A 120 6.16 -22.53 -15.12
CA GLY A 120 5.97 -22.93 -16.51
C GLY A 120 6.36 -21.92 -17.61
N TRP A 121 6.81 -20.70 -17.28
CA TRP A 121 7.30 -19.70 -18.25
C TRP A 121 8.80 -19.80 -18.52
N TRP A 122 9.27 -19.03 -19.51
CA TRP A 122 10.65 -19.01 -19.99
C TRP A 122 11.37 -17.76 -19.47
N ASP A 123 12.34 -17.94 -18.58
CA ASP A 123 13.20 -16.89 -18.08
C ASP A 123 14.48 -16.79 -18.93
N PRO A 124 14.91 -15.58 -19.33
CA PRO A 124 16.12 -15.41 -20.13
C PRO A 124 17.36 -15.84 -19.34
N VAL A 125 18.28 -16.51 -20.02
CA VAL A 125 19.59 -16.87 -19.51
C VAL A 125 20.63 -15.95 -20.16
N TYR A 126 21.32 -15.18 -19.33
CA TYR A 126 22.36 -14.23 -19.73
C TYR A 126 23.73 -14.89 -19.65
N ASP A 127 24.67 -14.39 -20.45
CA ASP A 127 26.05 -14.87 -20.50
C ASP A 127 26.17 -16.38 -20.78
N ALA A 128 25.17 -16.95 -21.47
CA ALA A 128 25.18 -18.35 -21.86
C ALA A 128 26.15 -18.56 -23.03
N GLU A 129 27.04 -19.55 -22.92
CA GLU A 129 27.86 -20.06 -24.02
C GLU A 129 27.12 -21.23 -24.65
N VAL A 130 26.74 -21.09 -25.92
CA VAL A 130 25.99 -22.11 -26.66
C VAL A 130 26.92 -22.81 -27.64
N GLU A 131 27.08 -24.11 -27.47
CA GLU A 131 27.84 -24.93 -28.42
C GLU A 131 26.99 -26.04 -29.01
N LEU A 132 27.29 -26.41 -30.26
CA LEU A 132 26.70 -27.57 -30.90
C LEU A 132 27.43 -28.84 -30.44
N ASN A 133 26.78 -29.61 -29.57
CA ASN A 133 27.27 -30.92 -29.12
C ASN A 133 26.58 -32.03 -29.93
N GLY A 134 27.24 -32.47 -31.00
CA GLY A 134 26.67 -33.45 -31.93
C GLY A 134 25.56 -32.84 -32.79
N SER A 135 24.29 -33.15 -32.49
CA SER A 135 23.11 -32.59 -33.18
C SER A 135 22.24 -31.71 -32.31
N GLU A 136 22.63 -31.48 -31.05
CA GLU A 136 21.87 -30.68 -30.09
C GLU A 136 22.69 -29.46 -29.67
N LEU A 137 22.03 -28.33 -29.48
CA LEU A 137 22.62 -27.13 -28.89
C LEU A 137 22.57 -27.26 -27.38
N GLU A 138 23.67 -26.97 -26.70
CA GLU A 138 23.79 -27.06 -25.24
C GLU A 138 24.43 -25.79 -24.67
N VAL A 139 24.08 -25.45 -23.43
CA VAL A 139 24.76 -24.40 -22.66
C VAL A 139 25.95 -25.02 -21.94
N THR A 140 27.17 -24.61 -22.29
CA THR A 140 28.42 -25.24 -21.81
C THR A 140 28.97 -24.62 -20.53
N ASN A 141 28.47 -23.44 -20.13
CA ASN A 141 28.93 -22.69 -18.95
C ASN A 141 27.85 -22.49 -17.86
N PRO A 142 27.09 -23.52 -17.42
CA PRO A 142 25.94 -23.33 -16.52
C PRO A 142 26.28 -22.76 -15.14
N GLY A 143 27.54 -22.87 -14.68
CA GLY A 143 28.00 -22.26 -13.42
C GLY A 143 28.29 -20.76 -13.52
N ILE A 144 28.23 -20.19 -14.74
CA ILE A 144 28.47 -18.77 -15.03
C ILE A 144 27.22 -18.13 -15.64
N ALA A 145 26.54 -18.84 -16.55
CA ALA A 145 25.30 -18.38 -17.17
C ALA A 145 24.26 -18.01 -16.11
N MET A 146 23.64 -16.85 -16.24
CA MET A 146 22.80 -16.25 -15.20
C MET A 146 21.33 -16.24 -15.59
N VAL A 147 20.47 -16.74 -14.69
CA VAL A 147 19.01 -16.65 -14.81
C VAL A 147 18.52 -15.46 -13.99
N HIS A 148 17.79 -14.56 -14.65
CA HIS A 148 17.12 -13.45 -13.99
C HIS A 148 15.72 -13.82 -13.53
N THR A 149 15.37 -13.49 -12.29
CA THR A 149 14.01 -13.61 -11.77
C THR A 149 13.67 -12.47 -10.80
N ALA A 150 12.43 -12.41 -10.32
CA ALA A 150 11.97 -11.43 -9.33
C ALA A 150 11.59 -12.13 -8.02
N GLU A 151 11.84 -11.48 -6.88
CA GLU A 151 11.23 -11.84 -5.61
C GLU A 151 9.83 -11.22 -5.54
N TYR A 152 8.89 -12.02 -5.03
CA TYR A 152 7.49 -11.66 -4.90
C TYR A 152 7.09 -11.70 -3.42
N GLN A 153 6.18 -10.83 -3.02
CA GLN A 153 5.56 -10.84 -1.69
C GLN A 153 4.08 -10.54 -1.79
N THR A 154 3.27 -10.94 -0.81
CA THR A 154 1.84 -10.66 -0.87
C THR A 154 1.56 -9.17 -0.69
N ILE A 155 0.40 -8.69 -1.15
CA ILE A 155 -0.02 -7.31 -0.90
C ILE A 155 -0.19 -7.05 0.60
N VAL A 156 -0.59 -8.05 1.37
CA VAL A 156 -0.62 -7.95 2.85
C VAL A 156 0.78 -7.68 3.39
N ASP A 157 1.79 -8.45 2.98
CA ASP A 157 3.17 -8.25 3.44
C ASP A 157 3.68 -6.87 3.04
N ARG A 158 3.37 -6.40 1.82
CA ARG A 158 3.71 -5.05 1.38
C ARG A 158 3.08 -3.97 2.26
N LYS A 159 1.85 -4.17 2.75
CA LYS A 159 1.17 -3.24 3.67
C LYS A 159 1.78 -3.26 5.05
N ILE A 160 2.26 -4.41 5.52
CA ILE A 160 3.02 -4.51 6.76
C ILE A 160 4.30 -3.70 6.63
N ASP A 161 5.08 -3.86 5.55
CA ASP A 161 6.30 -3.06 5.33
C ASP A 161 6.03 -1.54 5.36
N ILE A 162 4.91 -1.10 4.75
CA ILE A 162 4.49 0.32 4.76
C ILE A 162 4.25 0.80 6.19
N VAL A 163 3.50 0.02 6.98
CA VAL A 163 3.18 0.37 8.37
C VAL A 163 4.44 0.41 9.21
N GLU A 164 5.30 -0.60 9.10
CA GLU A 164 6.54 -0.68 9.86
C GLU A 164 7.47 0.50 9.55
N GLY A 165 7.56 0.89 8.27
CA GLY A 165 8.31 2.08 7.87
C GLY A 165 7.77 3.37 8.50
N LEU A 166 6.45 3.55 8.57
CA LEU A 166 5.82 4.71 9.21
C LEU A 166 5.92 4.68 10.75
N LEU A 167 5.95 3.50 11.37
CA LEU A 167 6.05 3.35 12.82
C LEU A 167 7.50 3.35 13.34
N GLN A 168 8.50 3.48 12.48
CA GLN A 168 9.93 3.43 12.87
C GLN A 168 10.33 4.51 13.88
N TYR A 169 9.56 5.59 13.96
CA TYR A 169 9.75 6.71 14.89
C TYR A 169 8.66 6.79 15.96
N SER A 170 7.87 5.73 16.14
CA SER A 170 6.84 5.66 17.17
C SER A 170 6.85 4.29 17.86
N GLU A 171 5.94 3.39 17.50
CA GLU A 171 5.79 2.06 18.10
C GLU A 171 7.03 1.17 17.91
N LEU A 172 7.74 1.31 16.79
CA LEU A 172 8.93 0.52 16.44
C LEU A 172 10.24 1.26 16.67
N ALA A 173 10.20 2.41 17.33
CA ALA A 173 11.40 3.16 17.65
C ALA A 173 12.33 2.37 18.58
N PRO A 174 13.66 2.42 18.39
CA PRO A 174 14.61 1.67 19.22
C PRO A 174 14.73 2.21 20.65
N SER A 175 14.16 3.38 20.94
CA SER A 175 14.05 3.97 22.27
C SER A 175 12.99 5.07 22.29
N GLU A 176 12.48 5.43 23.46
CA GLU A 176 11.58 6.58 23.65
C GLU A 176 12.16 7.89 23.12
N SER A 177 13.49 8.08 23.26
CA SER A 177 14.16 9.28 22.74
C SER A 177 14.12 9.36 21.22
N ALA A 178 14.19 8.22 20.54
CA ALA A 178 14.02 8.15 19.09
C ALA A 178 12.54 8.38 18.71
N ALA A 179 11.62 7.77 19.49
CA ALA A 179 10.18 7.80 19.30
C ALA A 179 9.54 9.21 19.33
N ARG A 180 10.28 10.19 19.84
CA ARG A 180 9.78 11.56 20.03
C ARG A 180 10.59 12.61 19.28
N SER A 181 11.63 12.19 18.57
CA SER A 181 12.58 13.11 17.92
C SER A 181 12.12 13.57 16.54
N THR A 182 11.39 12.72 15.85
CA THR A 182 11.02 12.87 14.44
C THR A 182 9.61 12.33 14.26
N SER A 183 8.79 13.04 13.49
CA SER A 183 7.52 12.51 12.99
C SER A 183 7.61 12.30 11.49
N ALA A 184 7.28 11.10 11.01
CA ALA A 184 7.20 10.73 9.60
C ALA A 184 5.78 10.91 9.06
N VAL A 185 5.52 12.07 8.44
CA VAL A 185 4.19 12.46 7.97
C VAL A 185 4.03 12.10 6.48
N PRO A 186 3.15 11.15 6.11
CA PRO A 186 2.93 10.81 4.71
C PRO A 186 2.23 11.97 3.97
N THR A 187 2.74 12.30 2.78
CA THR A 187 2.23 13.39 1.94
C THR A 187 1.90 12.95 0.51
N ASP A 188 0.88 13.55 -0.06
CA ASP A 188 0.51 13.46 -1.47
C ASP A 188 0.63 14.85 -2.10
N ASN A 189 1.59 15.01 -3.01
CA ASN A 189 1.88 16.28 -3.68
C ASN A 189 2.02 17.46 -2.70
N GLY A 190 2.75 17.25 -1.60
CA GLY A 190 2.99 18.24 -0.55
C GLY A 190 1.81 18.48 0.40
N ARG A 191 0.75 17.66 0.34
CA ARG A 191 -0.38 17.72 1.27
C ARG A 191 -0.40 16.51 2.17
N GLU A 192 -0.63 16.71 3.46
CA GLU A 192 -0.71 15.60 4.42
C GLU A 192 -1.84 14.64 4.10
N VAL A 193 -1.52 13.35 4.03
CA VAL A 193 -2.50 12.28 3.84
C VAL A 193 -3.34 12.09 5.11
N PHE A 194 -2.70 12.23 6.27
CA PHE A 194 -3.33 12.24 7.59
C PHE A 194 -3.10 13.61 8.22
N PRO A 195 -4.17 14.33 8.61
CA PRO A 195 -4.02 15.65 9.20
C PRO A 195 -3.30 15.54 10.54
N THR A 196 -2.24 16.32 10.69
CA THR A 196 -1.48 16.41 11.94
C THR A 196 -2.11 17.38 12.93
N VAL A 197 -1.86 17.16 14.23
CA VAL A 197 -2.30 18.04 15.31
C VAL A 197 -1.16 18.32 16.30
N ASP A 198 -1.14 19.54 16.82
CA ASP A 198 -0.27 19.95 17.92
C ASP A 198 -1.08 20.02 19.22
N GLY A 199 -0.44 19.80 20.37
CA GLY A 199 -1.14 19.86 21.65
C GLY A 199 -0.29 19.59 22.89
N ALA A 200 -0.96 19.09 23.94
CA ALA A 200 -0.36 18.86 25.26
C ALA A 200 0.32 20.13 25.84
N SER A 201 -0.33 21.29 25.68
CA SER A 201 0.31 22.58 25.89
C SER A 201 0.68 22.90 27.35
N THR A 202 1.77 23.64 27.51
CA THR A 202 2.31 24.04 28.81
C THR A 202 2.53 25.54 28.88
N SER A 203 2.22 26.15 30.02
CA SER A 203 2.46 27.60 30.23
C SER A 203 3.94 27.91 30.35
N LEU A 204 4.40 28.99 29.73
CA LEU A 204 5.79 29.44 29.87
C LEU A 204 6.00 30.18 31.19
N VAL A 205 7.09 29.89 31.88
CA VAL A 205 7.53 30.63 33.08
C VAL A 205 8.23 31.92 32.64
N TRP A 206 7.94 33.02 33.33
CA TRP A 206 8.45 34.38 33.06
C TRP A 206 8.09 34.97 31.68
N ARG A 207 7.33 34.24 30.87
CA ARG A 207 6.88 34.67 29.54
C ARG A 207 5.36 34.51 29.45
N SER A 208 4.72 35.38 28.67
CA SER A 208 3.31 35.18 28.29
C SER A 208 3.20 34.06 27.26
N GLY A 209 2.13 33.26 27.32
CA GLY A 209 1.79 32.25 26.32
C GLY A 209 1.99 30.81 26.78
N SER A 210 1.79 29.90 25.83
CA SER A 210 1.97 28.45 25.99
C SER A 210 2.82 27.90 24.86
N HIS A 211 3.35 26.70 25.08
CA HIS A 211 4.08 25.92 24.08
C HIS A 211 3.47 24.53 24.02
N ASP A 212 3.21 24.06 22.81
CA ASP A 212 2.68 22.73 22.55
C ASP A 212 3.81 21.71 22.66
N LEU A 213 3.67 20.77 23.59
CA LEU A 213 4.69 19.77 23.85
C LEU A 213 4.67 18.66 22.82
N VAL A 214 3.49 18.35 22.28
CA VAL A 214 3.32 17.36 21.22
C VAL A 214 3.11 18.09 19.92
N ARG A 215 3.85 17.68 18.89
CA ARG A 215 3.78 18.26 17.55
C ARG A 215 3.57 17.19 16.51
N ASP A 216 2.96 17.59 15.40
CA ASP A 216 2.84 16.78 14.19
C ASP A 216 2.19 15.39 14.44
N ALA A 217 1.35 15.28 15.47
CA ALA A 217 0.76 14.01 15.86
C ALA A 217 -0.34 13.60 14.88
N TYR A 218 -0.32 12.35 14.41
CA TYR A 218 -1.37 11.81 13.56
C TYR A 218 -1.69 10.34 13.85
N VAL A 219 -2.89 9.92 13.48
CA VAL A 219 -3.33 8.53 13.41
C VAL A 219 -4.14 8.34 12.14
N GLY A 220 -3.84 7.26 11.41
CA GLY A 220 -4.36 7.04 10.08
C GLY A 220 -4.97 5.66 9.88
N PHE A 221 -5.52 5.45 8.68
CA PHE A 221 -5.87 4.13 8.17
C PHE A 221 -5.26 4.00 6.78
N ILE A 222 -4.38 3.03 6.56
CA ILE A 222 -3.81 2.77 5.23
C ILE A 222 -4.83 2.07 4.35
N ASP A 223 -5.36 0.94 4.83
CA ASP A 223 -6.32 0.11 4.12
C ASP A 223 -7.11 -0.80 5.06
N VAL A 224 -8.21 -1.35 4.55
CA VAL A 224 -9.04 -2.38 5.21
C VAL A 224 -9.00 -3.65 4.38
N THR A 225 -8.59 -4.78 4.97
CA THR A 225 -8.48 -6.07 4.29
C THR A 225 -9.49 -7.12 4.79
N PRO A 226 -10.10 -7.87 3.86
CA PRO A 226 -10.16 -7.52 2.44
C PRO A 226 -11.02 -6.26 2.26
N GLY A 227 -10.74 -5.45 1.26
CA GLY A 227 -11.61 -4.32 1.02
C GLY A 227 -11.10 -3.40 -0.06
N VAL A 228 -11.94 -2.45 -0.41
CA VAL A 228 -11.64 -1.43 -1.41
C VAL A 228 -12.21 -0.11 -0.96
N TRP A 229 -11.57 0.98 -1.32
CA TRP A 229 -12.21 2.27 -1.14
C TRP A 229 -13.16 2.58 -2.28
N TYR A 230 -14.42 2.78 -1.94
CA TYR A 230 -15.45 3.09 -2.88
C TYR A 230 -16.35 4.18 -2.32
N ARG A 231 -16.48 5.31 -3.03
CA ARG A 231 -17.39 6.42 -2.69
C ARG A 231 -17.26 6.92 -1.25
N GLY A 232 -16.02 7.20 -0.83
CA GLY A 232 -15.77 7.82 0.48
C GLY A 232 -15.79 6.86 1.67
N ARG A 233 -15.78 5.55 1.42
CA ARG A 233 -15.81 4.53 2.47
C ARG A 233 -15.02 3.28 2.06
N TYR A 234 -14.60 2.50 3.03
CA TYR A 234 -14.12 1.14 2.77
C TYR A 234 -15.30 0.20 2.57
N VAL A 235 -15.25 -0.59 1.50
CA VAL A 235 -16.19 -1.68 1.25
C VAL A 235 -15.45 -2.98 1.48
N THR A 236 -15.95 -3.82 2.37
CA THR A 236 -15.36 -5.11 2.75
C THR A 236 -16.43 -6.20 2.75
N GLN A 237 -16.05 -7.46 2.70
CA GLN A 237 -17.00 -8.56 2.84
C GLN A 237 -17.42 -8.75 4.33
N ASN A 238 -18.52 -9.45 4.61
CA ASN A 238 -19.07 -9.63 5.97
C ASN A 238 -18.37 -10.75 6.81
N TRP A 239 -17.04 -10.78 6.83
CA TRP A 239 -16.25 -11.77 7.55
C TRP A 239 -15.25 -11.09 8.49
N GLN A 240 -13.98 -11.50 8.46
CA GLN A 240 -12.91 -10.86 9.21
C GLN A 240 -12.57 -9.50 8.61
N VAL A 241 -12.49 -8.47 9.45
CA VAL A 241 -12.00 -7.16 9.05
C VAL A 241 -10.65 -6.92 9.70
N ASN A 242 -9.65 -6.73 8.85
CA ASN A 242 -8.29 -6.35 9.24
C ASN A 242 -8.03 -4.92 8.78
N THR A 243 -7.25 -4.17 9.55
CA THR A 243 -6.88 -2.80 9.20
C THR A 243 -5.47 -2.49 9.68
N HIS A 244 -4.86 -1.53 9.01
CA HIS A 244 -3.51 -1.04 9.32
C HIS A 244 -3.58 0.43 9.71
N VAL A 245 -3.15 0.72 10.94
CA VAL A 245 -3.30 2.00 11.64
C VAL A 245 -1.91 2.56 11.94
N PRO A 246 -1.30 3.31 11.01
CA PRO A 246 -0.06 4.03 11.30
C PRO A 246 -0.34 5.23 12.19
N TRP A 247 0.63 5.58 13.02
CA TRP A 247 0.59 6.74 13.89
C TRP A 247 2.00 7.23 14.18
N ASP A 248 2.17 8.53 14.34
CA ASP A 248 3.45 9.12 14.70
C ASP A 248 3.23 10.45 15.42
N TYR A 249 4.27 10.93 16.10
CA TYR A 249 4.29 12.20 16.82
C TYR A 249 5.73 12.63 17.09
N ARG A 250 5.94 13.89 17.43
CA ARG A 250 7.20 14.33 18.05
C ARG A 250 6.93 15.15 19.30
N VAL A 251 7.94 15.23 20.16
CA VAL A 251 7.91 16.07 21.36
C VAL A 251 8.83 17.26 21.17
N ASP A 252 8.29 18.46 21.41
CA ASP A 252 8.98 19.74 21.36
C ASP A 252 8.97 20.33 22.78
N VAL A 253 10.12 20.78 23.27
CA VAL A 253 10.25 21.30 24.65
C VAL A 253 10.47 22.80 24.57
N PRO A 254 9.87 23.61 25.46
CA PRO A 254 10.09 25.04 25.43
C PRO A 254 11.56 25.38 25.61
N SER A 255 12.07 26.33 24.84
CA SER A 255 13.43 26.84 25.03
C SER A 255 13.62 27.45 26.41
N ASP A 256 14.81 27.24 26.98
CA ASP A 256 15.22 27.89 28.22
C ASP A 256 15.15 29.41 28.10
N HIS A 257 14.92 30.07 29.22
CA HIS A 257 14.68 31.50 29.23
C HIS A 257 15.34 32.19 30.41
N THR A 258 15.97 33.32 30.12
CA THR A 258 16.51 34.22 31.14
C THR A 258 16.09 35.65 30.84
N GLU A 259 15.69 36.39 31.87
CA GLU A 259 15.38 37.82 31.76
C GLU A 259 15.99 38.61 32.93
N SER A 260 16.40 39.84 32.64
CA SER A 260 16.82 40.78 33.68
C SER A 260 15.61 41.43 34.34
N GLY A 261 15.64 41.55 35.66
CA GLY A 261 14.64 42.25 36.44
C GLY A 261 15.27 43.07 37.55
N SER A 262 14.43 43.63 38.41
CA SER A 262 14.89 44.38 39.57
C SER A 262 13.98 44.19 40.79
N CYS A 263 14.56 44.26 41.99
CA CYS A 263 13.80 44.39 43.23
C CYS A 263 14.13 45.72 43.92
N THR A 264 13.23 46.20 44.77
CA THR A 264 13.45 47.40 45.58
C THR A 264 13.49 47.02 47.05
N ILE A 265 14.57 47.39 47.75
CA ILE A 265 14.74 47.18 49.20
C ILE A 265 15.02 48.55 49.82
N GLY A 266 14.08 49.04 50.62
CA GLY A 266 14.09 50.44 51.07
C GLY A 266 13.93 51.40 49.88
N ASN A 267 14.86 52.35 49.72
CA ASN A 267 14.88 53.29 48.60
C ASN A 267 15.83 52.88 47.46
N ASN A 268 16.46 51.71 47.54
CA ASN A 268 17.44 51.26 46.56
C ASN A 268 16.87 50.14 45.67
N THR A 269 17.14 50.23 44.38
CA THR A 269 16.79 49.20 43.39
C THR A 269 18.02 48.35 43.07
N TYR A 270 17.86 47.03 43.11
CA TYR A 270 18.91 46.05 42.83
C TYR A 270 18.51 45.18 41.66
N SER A 271 19.50 44.77 40.85
CA SER A 271 19.28 43.86 39.74
C SER A 271 19.07 42.42 40.22
N LEU A 272 18.22 41.70 39.50
CA LEU A 272 18.06 40.26 39.62
C LEU A 272 17.93 39.64 38.23
N THR A 273 18.17 38.35 38.14
CA THR A 273 17.95 37.55 36.94
C THR A 273 16.87 36.52 37.23
N ARG A 274 15.82 36.50 36.43
CA ARG A 274 14.84 35.40 36.42
C ARG A 274 15.27 34.39 35.36
N TRP A 275 15.16 33.12 35.69
CA TRP A 275 15.54 32.05 34.78
C TRP A 275 14.51 30.92 34.85
N ALA A 276 14.38 30.17 33.76
CA ALA A 276 13.56 28.99 33.65
C ALA A 276 14.14 28.03 32.61
N ASP A 277 14.33 26.78 33.01
CA ASP A 277 14.80 25.67 32.19
C ASP A 277 13.73 24.59 32.13
N TYR A 278 13.62 23.91 30.98
CA TYR A 278 12.60 22.90 30.74
C TYR A 278 13.26 21.58 30.39
N ARG A 279 12.85 20.52 31.08
CA ARG A 279 13.39 19.18 30.86
C ARG A 279 12.24 18.19 30.67
N LEU A 280 12.24 17.53 29.51
CA LEU A 280 11.37 16.39 29.27
C LEU A 280 11.82 15.22 30.15
N LEU A 281 10.92 14.74 31.00
CA LEU A 281 11.17 13.58 31.85
C LEU A 281 10.76 12.30 31.13
N ASP A 282 9.53 12.29 30.58
CA ASP A 282 8.94 11.11 29.98
C ASP A 282 7.92 11.48 28.88
N SER A 283 7.67 10.56 27.96
CA SER A 283 6.63 10.65 26.94
C SER A 283 6.17 9.25 26.52
N GLU A 284 4.88 9.00 26.65
CA GLU A 284 4.26 7.73 26.27
C GLU A 284 3.18 8.00 25.22
N ALA A 285 3.09 7.13 24.22
CA ALA A 285 2.07 7.24 23.19
C ALA A 285 1.60 5.85 22.76
N GLU A 286 0.30 5.70 22.60
CA GLU A 286 -0.32 4.44 22.18
C GLU A 286 -1.66 4.66 21.49
N VAL A 287 -1.97 3.78 20.54
CA VAL A 287 -3.32 3.67 19.99
C VAL A 287 -4.18 2.89 20.97
N VAL A 288 -4.89 3.61 21.85
CA VAL A 288 -5.64 3.05 22.98
C VAL A 288 -6.90 2.30 22.57
N ASN A 289 -7.45 2.60 21.40
CA ASN A 289 -8.72 2.01 20.96
C ASN A 289 -8.82 2.01 19.44
N VAL A 290 -9.12 0.83 18.87
CA VAL A 290 -9.54 0.68 17.48
C VAL A 290 -10.85 -0.09 17.44
N THR A 291 -11.86 0.48 16.79
CA THR A 291 -13.19 -0.13 16.66
C THR A 291 -13.61 -0.23 15.21
N ALA A 292 -14.38 -1.27 14.88
CA ALA A 292 -15.15 -1.39 13.65
C ALA A 292 -16.63 -1.60 14.02
N GLY A 293 -17.47 -0.59 13.78
CA GLY A 293 -18.83 -0.57 14.30
C GLY A 293 -18.83 -0.68 15.82
N ASN A 294 -19.52 -1.69 16.35
CA ASN A 294 -19.58 -1.96 17.79
C ASN A 294 -18.50 -2.95 18.27
N ILE A 295 -17.57 -3.37 17.40
CA ILE A 295 -16.54 -4.35 17.73
C ILE A 295 -15.24 -3.63 18.09
N SER A 296 -14.73 -3.85 19.30
CA SER A 296 -13.34 -3.51 19.65
C SER A 296 -12.39 -4.51 18.99
N MET A 297 -11.49 -3.97 18.17
CA MET A 297 -10.48 -4.72 17.44
C MET A 297 -9.32 -5.08 18.36
N GLN A 298 -8.62 -6.16 18.04
CA GLN A 298 -7.39 -6.56 18.72
C GLN A 298 -6.19 -6.26 17.85
N GLN A 299 -5.13 -5.76 18.47
CA GLN A 299 -3.85 -5.64 17.82
C GLN A 299 -3.22 -7.03 17.69
N TRP A 300 -2.72 -7.36 16.50
CA TRP A 300 -2.05 -8.65 16.23
C TRP A 300 -0.60 -8.47 15.73
N GLY A 301 -0.19 -7.23 15.48
CA GLY A 301 1.17 -6.83 15.16
C GLY A 301 1.31 -5.30 15.20
N PRO A 302 2.51 -4.75 14.97
CA PRO A 302 2.75 -3.30 14.94
C PRO A 302 1.78 -2.59 14.00
N GLY A 303 0.98 -1.66 14.54
CA GLY A 303 -0.08 -0.97 13.79
C GLY A 303 -1.14 -1.86 13.11
N ALA A 304 -1.17 -3.17 13.35
CA ALA A 304 -2.04 -4.11 12.65
C ALA A 304 -3.18 -4.60 13.57
N TRP A 305 -4.42 -4.41 13.12
CA TRP A 305 -5.62 -4.62 13.94
C TRP A 305 -6.60 -5.56 13.25
N THR A 306 -7.31 -6.37 14.03
CA THR A 306 -8.26 -7.37 13.52
C THR A 306 -9.52 -7.50 14.37
N THR A 307 -10.64 -7.86 13.72
CA THR A 307 -11.85 -8.30 14.44
C THR A 307 -11.77 -9.76 14.92
N LEU A 308 -10.75 -10.53 14.54
CA LEU A 308 -10.47 -11.85 15.15
C LEU A 308 -10.12 -11.69 16.64
N ASN A 309 -10.33 -12.73 17.44
CA ASN A 309 -9.71 -12.80 18.77
C ASN A 309 -8.40 -13.62 18.67
N TYR A 310 -7.28 -12.93 18.55
CA TYR A 310 -5.96 -13.54 18.34
C TYR A 310 -5.41 -14.26 19.58
N THR A 311 -6.00 -14.03 20.75
CA THR A 311 -5.60 -14.68 22.00
C THR A 311 -6.13 -16.10 22.17
N SER A 312 -7.04 -16.55 21.29
CA SER A 312 -7.58 -17.90 21.30
C SER A 312 -7.35 -18.57 19.94
N PRO A 313 -6.56 -19.66 19.87
CA PRO A 313 -6.32 -20.39 18.62
C PRO A 313 -7.59 -21.08 18.05
N LEU A 314 -8.70 -21.05 18.80
CA LEU A 314 -10.01 -21.55 18.39
C LEU A 314 -11.02 -20.41 18.13
N SER A 315 -10.59 -19.14 18.09
CA SER A 315 -11.52 -18.05 17.86
C SER A 315 -12.01 -18.03 16.42
N GLU A 316 -13.33 -18.00 16.27
CA GLU A 316 -13.96 -17.59 15.03
C GLU A 316 -13.75 -16.08 14.80
N PRO A 317 -13.63 -15.63 13.54
CA PRO A 317 -13.73 -14.22 13.20
C PRO A 317 -15.02 -13.63 13.76
N ARG A 318 -14.97 -12.38 14.26
CA ARG A 318 -16.18 -11.64 14.64
C ARG A 318 -16.66 -10.85 13.42
N PRO A 319 -17.67 -11.34 12.66
CA PRO A 319 -18.10 -10.68 11.45
C PRO A 319 -18.76 -9.34 11.78
N LEU A 320 -18.50 -8.35 10.93
CA LEU A 320 -19.31 -7.13 10.93
C LEU A 320 -20.67 -7.45 10.27
N PRO A 321 -21.81 -7.11 10.91
CA PRO A 321 -23.12 -7.30 10.30
C PRO A 321 -23.22 -6.59 8.93
N ILE A 322 -24.09 -7.05 8.04
CA ILE A 322 -24.33 -6.38 6.75
C ILE A 322 -24.85 -4.96 6.99
N GLY A 323 -24.24 -3.96 6.35
CA GLY A 323 -24.65 -2.57 6.43
C GLY A 323 -23.48 -1.58 6.55
N THR A 324 -23.81 -0.35 6.94
CA THR A 324 -22.83 0.72 7.15
C THR A 324 -22.42 0.81 8.61
N HIS A 325 -21.12 0.93 8.84
CA HIS A 325 -20.49 1.10 10.16
C HIS A 325 -19.43 2.20 10.09
N THR A 326 -18.84 2.49 11.25
CA THR A 326 -17.72 3.41 11.37
C THR A 326 -16.52 2.68 11.95
N MET A 327 -15.37 2.81 11.31
CA MET A 327 -14.10 2.39 11.87
C MET A 327 -13.43 3.59 12.55
N THR A 328 -12.97 3.44 13.79
CA THR A 328 -12.39 4.53 14.58
C THR A 328 -11.09 4.08 15.22
N ALA A 329 -10.08 4.96 15.22
CA ALA A 329 -8.82 4.80 15.93
C ALA A 329 -8.58 6.01 16.82
N GLU A 330 -8.16 5.77 18.07
CA GLU A 330 -7.83 6.80 19.05
C GLU A 330 -6.37 6.68 19.45
N LEU A 331 -5.60 7.74 19.20
CA LEU A 331 -4.23 7.89 19.65
C LEU A 331 -4.22 8.78 20.89
N ARG A 332 -3.53 8.33 21.93
CA ARG A 332 -3.28 9.11 23.13
C ARG A 332 -1.78 9.29 23.31
N ILE A 333 -1.38 10.53 23.63
CA ILE A 333 0.01 10.89 23.90
C ILE A 333 0.04 11.62 25.23
N ASP A 334 0.82 11.12 26.17
CA ASP A 334 1.07 11.71 27.48
C ASP A 334 2.54 12.16 27.56
N VAL A 335 2.78 13.35 28.11
CA VAL A 335 4.10 13.96 28.24
C VAL A 335 4.29 14.47 29.67
N GLU A 336 5.42 14.11 30.27
CA GLU A 336 5.84 14.60 31.58
C GLU A 336 6.99 15.59 31.44
N LEU A 337 6.74 16.84 31.85
CA LEU A 337 7.70 17.93 31.75
C LEU A 337 8.08 18.46 33.13
N GLU A 338 9.37 18.55 33.40
CA GLU A 338 9.93 19.29 34.52
C GLU A 338 10.22 20.74 34.14
N LYS A 339 9.75 21.66 34.97
CA LYS A 339 10.08 23.08 34.91
C LYS A 339 10.95 23.43 36.09
N HIS A 340 12.17 23.84 35.83
CA HIS A 340 13.07 24.37 36.84
C HIS A 340 13.17 25.88 36.66
N TYR A 341 12.85 26.68 37.67
CA TYR A 341 12.85 28.14 37.50
C TYR A 341 13.08 28.86 38.81
N GLY A 342 13.65 30.05 38.73
CA GLY A 342 14.04 30.80 39.92
C GLY A 342 14.40 32.25 39.66
N VAL A 343 14.91 32.86 40.72
CA VAL A 343 15.45 34.21 40.75
C VAL A 343 16.84 34.16 41.39
N SER A 344 17.84 34.69 40.70
CA SER A 344 19.20 34.87 41.19
C SER A 344 19.52 36.36 41.35
N SER A 345 20.16 36.76 42.44
CA SER A 345 20.51 38.14 42.76
C SER A 345 21.49 38.25 43.93
N ALA A 346 22.46 39.15 43.82
CA ALA A 346 23.40 39.44 44.90
C ALA A 346 22.78 40.14 46.14
N ARG A 347 21.57 40.70 46.01
CA ARG A 347 20.95 41.56 47.06
C ARG A 347 19.47 41.28 47.30
N CYS A 348 18.74 40.78 46.30
CA CYS A 348 17.35 40.38 46.44
C CYS A 348 17.25 38.95 47.02
N SER A 349 16.06 38.56 47.49
CA SER A 349 15.80 37.17 47.89
C SER A 349 15.90 36.25 46.68
N GLU A 350 16.89 35.37 46.69
CA GLU A 350 17.03 34.29 45.73
C GLU A 350 16.09 33.15 46.09
N TRP A 351 15.64 32.42 45.06
CA TRP A 351 14.90 31.18 45.23
C TRP A 351 14.90 30.40 43.92
N ASP A 352 14.74 29.09 44.05
CA ASP A 352 14.54 28.14 42.97
C ASP A 352 13.29 27.30 43.25
N ARG A 353 12.68 26.80 42.17
CA ARG A 353 11.52 25.93 42.22
C ARG A 353 11.62 24.90 41.11
N THR A 354 11.28 23.68 41.45
CA THR A 354 11.05 22.60 40.49
C THR A 354 9.58 22.24 40.50
N ARG A 355 8.98 22.11 39.31
CA ARG A 355 7.60 21.68 39.13
C ARG A 355 7.49 20.72 37.97
N THR A 356 7.00 19.53 38.25
CA THR A 356 6.59 18.56 37.23
C THR A 356 5.16 18.81 36.78
N VAL A 357 4.91 18.67 35.48
CA VAL A 357 3.61 18.89 34.85
C VAL A 357 3.35 17.76 33.85
N ASN A 358 2.21 17.09 34.01
CA ASN A 358 1.77 16.07 33.08
C ASN A 358 0.75 16.69 32.12
N ARG A 359 0.91 16.43 30.83
CA ARG A 359 0.05 16.92 29.76
C ARG A 359 -0.26 15.80 28.82
N SER A 360 -1.44 15.87 28.22
CA SER A 360 -1.87 14.88 27.26
C SER A 360 -2.60 15.52 26.09
N VAL A 361 -2.56 14.82 24.96
CA VAL A 361 -3.39 15.10 23.80
C VAL A 361 -3.96 13.78 23.30
N ALA A 362 -5.22 13.82 22.87
CA ALA A 362 -5.90 12.68 22.27
C ALA A 362 -6.41 13.09 20.90
N LEU A 363 -6.22 12.20 19.93
CA LEU A 363 -6.63 12.36 18.55
C LEU A 363 -7.51 11.18 18.16
N THR A 364 -8.63 11.46 17.51
CA THR A 364 -9.52 10.43 16.99
C THR A 364 -9.64 10.56 15.49
N ARG A 365 -9.44 9.44 14.78
CA ARG A 365 -9.70 9.34 13.33
C ARG A 365 -10.82 8.34 13.10
N SER A 366 -11.82 8.73 12.31
CA SER A 366 -12.90 7.83 11.89
C SER A 366 -13.05 7.79 10.38
N VAL A 367 -13.32 6.61 9.84
CA VAL A 367 -13.63 6.38 8.42
C VAL A 367 -14.86 5.47 8.29
N PRO A 368 -15.75 5.71 7.31
CA PRO A 368 -16.90 4.82 7.13
C PRO A 368 -16.46 3.48 6.51
N ILE A 369 -17.13 2.40 6.92
CA ILE A 369 -16.96 1.06 6.38
C ILE A 369 -18.33 0.47 6.04
N GLU A 370 -18.47 -0.20 4.91
CA GLU A 370 -19.68 -0.88 4.48
C GLU A 370 -19.36 -2.34 4.19
N THR A 371 -20.17 -3.24 4.74
CA THR A 371 -20.05 -4.67 4.50
C THR A 371 -20.94 -5.09 3.34
N VAL A 372 -20.35 -5.76 2.36
CA VAL A 372 -21.01 -6.34 1.20
C VAL A 372 -21.04 -7.85 1.33
N ASN A 373 -22.23 -8.40 1.39
CA ASN A 373 -22.52 -9.78 1.06
C ASN A 373 -24.02 -9.84 0.81
N SER A 374 -24.44 -10.60 -0.20
CA SER A 374 -25.85 -10.82 -0.50
C SER A 374 -26.06 -12.30 -0.68
N ASP A 375 -26.94 -12.88 0.14
CA ASP A 375 -27.44 -14.23 -0.07
C ASP A 375 -28.37 -14.31 -1.31
N ASP A 376 -28.69 -13.16 -1.94
CA ASP A 376 -29.63 -13.07 -3.07
C ASP A 376 -28.97 -13.30 -4.44
N LEU A 377 -27.66 -13.60 -4.49
CA LEU A 377 -27.00 -13.96 -5.74
C LEU A 377 -27.16 -15.46 -6.03
N SER A 378 -28.08 -15.80 -6.94
CA SER A 378 -28.15 -17.13 -7.53
C SER A 378 -27.28 -17.15 -8.77
N VAL A 379 -26.39 -18.12 -8.89
CA VAL A 379 -25.61 -18.38 -10.09
C VAL A 379 -26.00 -19.75 -10.63
N ASP A 380 -26.54 -19.77 -11.83
CA ASP A 380 -26.94 -20.97 -12.55
C ASP A 380 -25.96 -21.21 -13.70
N VAL A 381 -25.44 -22.43 -13.77
CA VAL A 381 -24.46 -22.79 -14.80
C VAL A 381 -25.02 -23.92 -15.65
N HIS A 382 -25.11 -23.68 -16.95
CA HIS A 382 -25.58 -24.63 -17.94
C HIS A 382 -24.42 -25.02 -18.86
N VAL A 383 -24.11 -26.31 -18.90
CA VAL A 383 -23.17 -26.88 -19.85
C VAL A 383 -23.95 -27.52 -20.99
N TYR A 384 -23.73 -27.06 -22.20
CA TYR A 384 -24.27 -27.65 -23.42
C TYR A 384 -23.16 -28.40 -24.14
N ASP A 385 -23.18 -29.72 -23.99
CA ASP A 385 -22.35 -30.64 -24.77
C ASP A 385 -22.85 -30.63 -26.24
N ARG A 386 -22.02 -30.18 -27.18
CA ARG A 386 -22.31 -30.24 -28.61
C ARG A 386 -21.21 -31.00 -29.35
N PRO A 387 -21.55 -31.78 -30.40
CA PRO A 387 -20.55 -32.49 -31.18
C PRO A 387 -19.52 -31.55 -31.79
N GLY A 388 -18.33 -31.49 -31.19
CA GLY A 388 -17.20 -30.67 -31.65
C GLY A 388 -16.88 -29.46 -30.76
N ASP A 389 -17.83 -28.93 -30.01
CA ASP A 389 -17.69 -27.68 -29.23
C ASP A 389 -18.58 -27.70 -27.97
N ASP A 390 -18.00 -27.59 -26.78
CA ASP A 390 -18.76 -27.44 -25.53
C ASP A 390 -19.08 -25.96 -25.26
N VAL A 391 -20.30 -25.66 -24.81
CA VAL A 391 -20.71 -24.30 -24.43
C VAL A 391 -21.04 -24.25 -22.95
N VAL A 392 -20.39 -23.33 -22.21
CA VAL A 392 -20.73 -23.02 -20.81
C VAL A 392 -21.50 -21.71 -20.79
N SER A 393 -22.76 -21.74 -20.34
CA SER A 393 -23.58 -20.55 -20.06
C SER A 393 -23.65 -20.34 -18.56
N VAL A 394 -23.34 -19.13 -18.11
CA VAL A 394 -23.41 -18.72 -16.71
C VAL A 394 -24.47 -17.63 -16.62
N GLU A 395 -25.58 -17.95 -15.98
CA GLU A 395 -26.65 -17.01 -15.67
C GLU A 395 -26.54 -16.66 -14.19
N TRP A 396 -26.80 -15.40 -13.83
CA TRP A 396 -26.94 -15.05 -12.43
C TRP A 396 -28.10 -14.09 -12.23
N THR A 397 -28.74 -14.21 -11.08
CA THR A 397 -29.82 -13.34 -10.63
C THR A 397 -29.46 -12.79 -9.26
N GLY A 398 -29.76 -11.51 -9.00
CA GLY A 398 -29.40 -10.82 -7.76
C GLY A 398 -28.65 -9.51 -8.01
N ARG A 399 -28.42 -8.74 -6.93
CA ARG A 399 -27.63 -7.49 -6.99
C ARG A 399 -26.16 -7.82 -6.90
N GLN A 400 -25.42 -7.57 -7.98
CA GLN A 400 -23.96 -7.69 -8.01
C GLN A 400 -23.30 -6.32 -7.86
N GLY A 401 -22.20 -6.26 -7.10
CA GLY A 401 -21.38 -5.05 -6.97
C GLY A 401 -20.99 -4.74 -5.53
N LEU A 402 -20.62 -3.48 -5.29
CA LEU A 402 -20.03 -3.02 -4.02
C LEU A 402 -20.95 -2.09 -3.21
N ALA A 403 -22.26 -2.21 -3.38
CA ALA A 403 -23.24 -1.50 -2.55
C ALA A 403 -23.69 -2.39 -1.38
N ALA A 404 -24.10 -1.81 -0.24
CA ALA A 404 -24.64 -2.58 0.89
C ALA A 404 -25.68 -3.61 0.42
N GLY A 405 -25.44 -4.86 0.80
CA GLY A 405 -26.29 -5.99 0.45
C GLY A 405 -26.21 -6.43 -1.02
N ALA A 406 -25.16 -6.07 -1.76
CA ALA A 406 -24.82 -6.68 -3.05
C ALA A 406 -23.78 -7.79 -2.88
N ALA A 407 -23.80 -8.80 -3.77
CA ALA A 407 -22.79 -9.84 -3.80
C ALA A 407 -21.56 -9.39 -4.59
N GLY A 408 -20.39 -9.57 -3.97
CA GLY A 408 -19.08 -9.34 -4.58
C GLY A 408 -18.34 -10.66 -4.78
N TRP A 409 -18.86 -11.55 -5.63
CA TRP A 409 -18.16 -12.80 -5.96
C TRP A 409 -16.88 -12.50 -6.73
N GLU A 410 -15.82 -13.25 -6.44
CA GLU A 410 -14.48 -13.07 -7.02
C GLU A 410 -14.25 -13.97 -8.23
N TYR A 411 -14.65 -15.24 -8.09
CA TYR A 411 -14.75 -16.20 -9.17
C TYR A 411 -15.87 -17.22 -8.88
N VAL A 412 -16.32 -17.92 -9.93
CA VAL A 412 -17.19 -19.09 -9.86
C VAL A 412 -16.42 -20.25 -10.43
N GLU A 413 -16.28 -21.31 -9.65
CA GLU A 413 -15.73 -22.58 -10.12
C GLU A 413 -16.85 -23.42 -10.75
N VAL A 414 -16.60 -23.91 -11.96
CA VAL A 414 -17.52 -24.71 -12.76
C VAL A 414 -16.85 -26.01 -13.14
N GLN A 415 -17.53 -27.12 -12.87
CA GLN A 415 -17.10 -28.45 -13.29
C GLN A 415 -17.73 -28.81 -14.64
N VAL A 416 -16.91 -29.06 -15.65
CA VAL A 416 -17.31 -29.42 -17.03
C VAL A 416 -16.67 -30.76 -17.39
N GLY A 417 -17.42 -31.85 -17.22
CA GLY A 417 -16.86 -33.20 -17.32
C GLY A 417 -15.76 -33.41 -16.27
N ASP A 418 -14.55 -33.75 -16.70
CA ASP A 418 -13.37 -33.91 -15.84
C ASP A 418 -12.53 -32.62 -15.71
N LYS A 419 -13.05 -31.47 -16.18
CA LYS A 419 -12.32 -30.19 -16.20
C LYS A 419 -12.92 -29.17 -15.24
N THR A 420 -12.04 -28.47 -14.53
CA THR A 420 -12.39 -27.29 -13.75
C THR A 420 -12.22 -26.03 -14.59
N VAL A 421 -13.24 -25.17 -14.55
CA VAL A 421 -13.30 -23.89 -15.25
C VAL A 421 -13.58 -22.79 -14.21
N TYR A 422 -12.79 -21.71 -14.22
CA TYR A 422 -12.99 -20.54 -13.36
C TYR A 422 -13.53 -19.38 -14.18
N VAL A 423 -14.68 -18.88 -13.78
CA VAL A 423 -15.29 -17.65 -14.30
C VAL A 423 -14.92 -16.55 -13.32
N THR A 424 -14.43 -15.39 -13.75
CA THR A 424 -13.97 -14.32 -12.85
C THR A 424 -14.97 -13.17 -12.76
N ALA A 425 -14.93 -12.43 -11.65
CA ALA A 425 -15.76 -11.26 -11.42
C ALA A 425 -15.61 -10.22 -12.54
N PRO A 426 -16.68 -9.53 -12.95
CA PRO A 426 -16.62 -8.39 -13.86
C PRO A 426 -16.06 -7.13 -13.18
N TRP A 427 -15.37 -7.25 -12.04
CA TRP A 427 -14.79 -6.12 -11.32
C TRP A 427 -13.29 -6.35 -11.17
N ARG A 428 -12.51 -5.31 -11.48
CA ARG A 428 -11.07 -5.28 -11.22
C ARG A 428 -10.79 -4.31 -10.09
N PHE A 429 -9.88 -4.69 -9.21
CA PHE A 429 -9.42 -3.89 -8.08
C PHE A 429 -7.99 -3.44 -8.34
N PHE A 430 -7.72 -2.15 -8.21
CA PHE A 430 -6.42 -1.54 -8.51
C PHE A 430 -5.77 -1.05 -7.23
N SER A 431 -4.56 -1.50 -6.94
CA SER A 431 -3.73 -0.89 -5.91
C SER A 431 -3.20 0.43 -6.43
N VAL A 432 -3.68 1.53 -5.88
CA VAL A 432 -3.18 2.88 -6.19
C VAL A 432 -2.42 3.46 -5.00
N SER A 433 -1.37 4.22 -5.27
CA SER A 433 -0.70 4.98 -4.20
C SER A 433 -1.61 6.05 -3.60
N ARG A 434 -1.46 6.27 -2.29
CA ARG A 434 -2.08 7.36 -1.53
C ARG A 434 -1.10 8.47 -1.15
N ASN A 435 0.20 8.25 -1.33
CA ASN A 435 1.23 9.21 -0.98
C ASN A 435 2.32 9.22 -2.05
N THR A 436 2.89 10.38 -2.28
CA THR A 436 4.04 10.56 -3.18
C THR A 436 5.34 10.65 -2.40
N ALA A 437 5.27 11.04 -1.13
CA ALA A 437 6.42 11.20 -0.25
C ALA A 437 6.04 11.00 1.23
N VAL A 438 7.06 11.05 2.08
CA VAL A 438 6.96 11.16 3.53
C VAL A 438 7.86 12.31 3.96
N GLU A 439 7.31 13.25 4.71
CA GLU A 439 8.08 14.31 5.36
C GLU A 439 8.55 13.84 6.74
N GLU A 440 9.86 13.71 6.91
CA GLU A 440 10.48 13.55 8.22
C GLU A 440 10.66 14.94 8.84
N ARG A 441 9.88 15.23 9.88
CA ARG A 441 9.89 16.51 10.58
C ARG A 441 10.56 16.36 11.94
N SER A 442 11.62 17.13 12.17
CA SER A 442 12.39 17.15 13.40
C SER A 442 12.56 18.57 13.92
N GLU A 443 13.16 18.74 15.10
CA GLU A 443 13.56 20.07 15.60
C GLU A 443 14.52 20.79 14.63
N SER A 444 15.37 20.04 13.94
CA SER A 444 16.38 20.59 13.02
C SER A 444 15.82 21.04 11.66
N GLY A 445 14.58 20.65 11.35
CA GLY A 445 13.90 20.97 10.10
C GLY A 445 13.14 19.78 9.52
N THR A 446 12.68 19.97 8.29
CA THR A 446 11.90 18.99 7.53
C THR A 446 12.72 18.47 6.36
N SER A 447 12.74 17.15 6.17
CA SER A 447 13.25 16.50 4.96
C SER A 447 12.17 15.65 4.30
N GLU A 448 12.05 15.75 2.98
CA GLU A 448 11.10 14.96 2.21
C GLU A 448 11.81 13.73 1.63
N VAL A 449 11.20 12.56 1.81
CA VAL A 449 11.65 11.28 1.25
C VAL A 449 10.60 10.78 0.29
N ALA A 450 10.96 10.58 -0.98
CA ALA A 450 10.04 10.07 -1.99
C ALA A 450 9.55 8.66 -1.62
N ALA A 451 8.25 8.43 -1.79
CA ALA A 451 7.68 7.10 -1.64
C ALA A 451 7.86 6.31 -2.94
N SER A 452 8.17 5.02 -2.84
CA SER A 452 8.34 4.16 -4.02
C SER A 452 7.50 2.89 -3.94
N HIS A 453 7.11 2.37 -5.09
CA HIS A 453 6.50 1.04 -5.16
C HIS A 453 7.56 -0.09 -5.16
N SER A 454 8.86 0.24 -5.32
CA SER A 454 9.99 -0.70 -5.35
C SER A 454 10.58 -1.09 -3.99
N TYR A 455 11.43 -2.13 -4.02
CA TYR A 455 12.37 -2.50 -2.96
C TYR A 455 13.36 -1.37 -2.62
N ASN A 456 13.84 -1.36 -1.36
CA ASN A 456 14.75 -0.38 -0.73
C ASN A 456 14.24 1.07 -0.59
N GLY A 457 13.00 1.36 -0.98
CA GLY A 457 12.35 2.60 -0.57
C GLY A 457 12.21 2.63 0.95
N ARG A 458 12.76 3.68 1.59
CA ARG A 458 12.62 3.85 3.05
C ARG A 458 11.15 3.89 3.48
N TYR A 459 10.32 4.49 2.62
CA TYR A 459 8.88 4.52 2.77
C TYR A 459 8.24 3.99 1.50
N PRO A 460 7.72 2.75 1.51
CA PRO A 460 6.96 2.28 0.38
C PRO A 460 5.67 3.08 0.18
N ALA A 461 5.21 3.19 -1.06
CA ALA A 461 3.96 3.85 -1.42
C ALA A 461 2.76 3.18 -0.73
N MET A 462 2.00 3.94 0.05
CA MET A 462 0.81 3.50 0.76
C MET A 462 -0.27 3.09 -0.23
N LEU A 463 -0.64 1.81 -0.23
CA LEU A 463 -1.60 1.27 -1.17
C LEU A 463 -3.05 1.44 -0.69
N ARG A 464 -3.93 1.76 -1.64
CA ARG A 464 -5.39 1.67 -1.50
C ARG A 464 -5.96 0.95 -2.69
N TYR A 465 -6.97 0.13 -2.49
CA TYR A 465 -7.69 -0.40 -3.63
C TYR A 465 -8.73 0.59 -4.16
N ARG A 466 -8.79 0.71 -5.48
CA ARG A 466 -9.91 1.26 -6.27
C ARG A 466 -10.58 0.14 -7.07
N MET A 467 -11.75 0.41 -7.65
CA MET A 467 -12.46 -0.56 -8.49
C MET A 467 -12.78 0.01 -9.88
N SER A 468 -12.85 -0.86 -10.89
CA SER A 468 -13.49 -0.56 -12.18
C SER A 468 -14.29 -1.77 -12.68
N PRO A 469 -15.32 -1.56 -13.51
CA PRO A 469 -15.91 -2.64 -14.30
C PRO A 469 -14.85 -3.28 -15.21
N ALA A 470 -15.01 -4.57 -15.50
CA ALA A 470 -14.16 -5.39 -16.34
C ALA A 470 -15.00 -6.39 -17.15
N ASN A 471 -14.39 -6.96 -18.19
CA ASN A 471 -14.99 -8.10 -18.88
C ASN A 471 -14.90 -9.35 -18.01
N VAL A 472 -15.96 -10.15 -18.00
CA VAL A 472 -15.92 -11.51 -17.44
C VAL A 472 -14.93 -12.34 -18.24
N SER A 473 -13.99 -13.01 -17.56
CA SER A 473 -13.03 -13.92 -18.19
C SER A 473 -13.23 -15.35 -17.68
N VAL A 474 -12.90 -16.32 -18.53
CA VAL A 474 -12.99 -17.74 -18.22
C VAL A 474 -11.63 -18.39 -18.42
N LEU A 475 -11.18 -19.15 -17.44
CA LEU A 475 -9.92 -19.90 -17.45
C LEU A 475 -10.20 -21.37 -17.16
N ALA A 476 -9.40 -22.27 -17.75
CA ALA A 476 -9.51 -23.71 -17.54
C ALA A 476 -8.16 -24.29 -17.12
N ASP A 477 -8.16 -25.24 -16.18
CA ASP A 477 -6.94 -25.84 -15.60
C ASP A 477 -6.11 -26.68 -16.58
N GLN A 478 -6.65 -26.95 -17.78
CA GLN A 478 -5.92 -27.57 -18.87
C GLN A 478 -6.21 -26.82 -20.17
N PRO A 479 -5.24 -26.74 -21.11
CA PRO A 479 -5.52 -26.28 -22.47
C PRO A 479 -6.67 -27.13 -23.00
N ALA A 480 -7.84 -26.52 -23.17
CA ALA A 480 -8.91 -27.21 -23.84
C ALA A 480 -8.43 -27.39 -25.29
N ASP A 481 -8.20 -28.65 -25.71
CA ASP A 481 -7.90 -28.98 -27.12
C ASP A 481 -8.98 -28.51 -28.11
N ARG A 482 -10.08 -27.93 -27.60
CA ARG A 482 -11.21 -27.39 -28.34
C ARG A 482 -11.66 -26.05 -27.75
N ARG A 483 -11.98 -25.13 -28.65
CA ARG A 483 -12.24 -23.70 -28.39
C ARG A 483 -13.51 -23.55 -27.55
N ILE A 484 -13.38 -23.00 -26.34
CA ILE A 484 -14.53 -22.56 -25.53
C ILE A 484 -15.04 -21.25 -26.13
N TRP A 485 -16.33 -21.19 -26.48
CA TRP A 485 -17.00 -19.96 -26.93
C TRP A 485 -17.95 -19.45 -25.85
N TRP A 486 -18.02 -18.12 -25.67
CA TRP A 486 -18.99 -17.46 -24.81
C TRP A 486 -19.80 -16.41 -25.58
N GLU A 487 -21.10 -16.32 -25.27
CA GLU A 487 -21.99 -15.28 -25.79
C GLU A 487 -22.19 -14.22 -24.70
N THR A 488 -21.76 -12.98 -24.97
CA THR A 488 -21.91 -11.89 -24.01
C THR A 488 -23.32 -11.31 -24.11
N THR A 489 -24.23 -11.69 -23.21
CA THR A 489 -25.51 -10.99 -23.07
C THR A 489 -25.25 -9.64 -22.40
N ARG A 490 -24.96 -8.60 -23.21
CA ARG A 490 -24.78 -7.22 -22.74
C ARG A 490 -26.11 -6.71 -22.18
N VAL A 491 -26.22 -6.63 -20.85
CA VAL A 491 -27.23 -5.78 -20.22
C VAL A 491 -26.73 -4.33 -20.34
N THR A 492 -27.36 -3.55 -21.20
CA THR A 492 -26.99 -2.14 -21.41
C THR A 492 -27.60 -1.31 -20.29
N GLU A 493 -26.86 -1.08 -19.20
CA GLU A 493 -27.25 -0.06 -18.22
C GLU A 493 -26.80 1.32 -18.72
N SER A 494 -27.74 2.13 -19.21
CA SER A 494 -27.49 3.54 -19.52
C SER A 494 -27.32 4.32 -18.22
N GLY A 495 -26.09 4.70 -17.86
CA GLY A 495 -25.88 5.56 -16.70
C GLY A 495 -24.47 6.12 -16.57
N SER A 496 -24.34 7.44 -16.69
CA SER A 496 -23.29 8.17 -15.97
C SER A 496 -23.57 8.04 -14.48
N VAL A 497 -22.55 8.12 -13.64
CA VAL A 497 -22.75 8.36 -12.21
C VAL A 497 -22.00 9.57 -11.75
N ALA A 498 -22.65 10.17 -10.76
CA ALA A 498 -22.17 11.31 -10.07
C ALA A 498 -20.78 11.03 -9.50
N ALA A 499 -19.90 12.01 -9.75
CA ALA A 499 -18.86 12.36 -8.80
C ALA A 499 -19.44 12.32 -7.39
N THR A 500 -18.78 11.64 -6.45
CA THR A 500 -19.24 11.65 -5.06
C THR A 500 -18.69 12.91 -4.39
N PRO A 501 -19.53 13.87 -3.98
CA PRO A 501 -19.06 15.01 -3.20
C PRO A 501 -18.52 14.51 -1.86
N LEU A 502 -17.30 14.91 -1.53
CA LEU A 502 -16.67 14.57 -0.25
C LEU A 502 -17.25 15.43 0.88
N PRO A 503 -17.34 14.91 2.12
CA PRO A 503 -17.52 15.75 3.31
C PRO A 503 -16.48 16.87 3.33
N ALA A 504 -16.85 18.09 3.74
CA ALA A 504 -15.98 19.26 3.72
C ALA A 504 -14.66 19.10 4.53
N THR A 505 -14.60 18.09 5.40
CA THR A 505 -13.44 17.74 6.24
C THR A 505 -12.43 16.79 5.55
N ILE A 506 -12.73 16.30 4.34
CA ILE A 506 -11.87 15.36 3.61
C ILE A 506 -11.34 16.03 2.34
N VAL A 507 -10.06 16.36 2.35
CA VAL A 507 -9.33 16.86 1.18
C VAL A 507 -8.84 15.65 0.38
N ALA A 508 -9.57 15.30 -0.68
CA ALA A 508 -9.18 14.29 -1.66
C ALA A 508 -9.59 14.78 -3.05
N THR A 509 -8.71 15.58 -3.66
CA THR A 509 -8.94 16.28 -4.94
C THR A 509 -9.24 15.33 -6.09
N GLU A 510 -8.83 14.07 -6.01
CA GLU A 510 -9.08 12.99 -6.96
C GLU A 510 -10.57 12.61 -7.13
N ASN A 511 -11.44 12.91 -6.16
CA ASN A 511 -12.87 12.57 -6.24
C ASN A 511 -13.76 13.69 -6.85
N THR A 512 -13.18 14.84 -7.22
CA THR A 512 -13.95 16.09 -7.45
C THR A 512 -14.52 16.28 -8.86
N ASN A 513 -14.08 15.54 -9.89
CA ASN A 513 -14.40 15.83 -11.31
C ASN A 513 -15.11 14.68 -12.06
N PRO A 514 -16.38 14.77 -12.50
CA PRO A 514 -17.08 13.69 -13.22
C PRO A 514 -16.26 13.02 -14.34
N THR A 515 -16.16 11.68 -14.37
CA THR A 515 -15.46 10.93 -15.42
C THR A 515 -16.40 10.46 -16.55
N PRO A 516 -16.04 10.71 -17.82
CA PRO A 516 -16.81 10.26 -18.97
C PRO A 516 -16.44 8.81 -19.31
N LEU A 517 -16.98 7.85 -18.55
CA LEU A 517 -16.63 6.42 -18.70
C LEU A 517 -17.52 5.67 -19.71
N TYR A 518 -18.68 6.21 -20.11
CA TYR A 518 -19.63 5.50 -20.99
C TYR A 518 -19.78 6.04 -22.41
N ASP A 519 -19.49 7.31 -22.68
CA ASP A 519 -19.78 7.91 -24.00
C ASP A 519 -18.75 7.57 -25.10
N GLN A 520 -17.67 6.87 -24.78
CA GLN A 520 -16.60 6.55 -25.76
C GLN A 520 -16.48 5.07 -26.14
N TYR A 521 -17.23 4.15 -25.53
CA TYR A 521 -17.15 2.71 -25.84
C TYR A 521 -18.46 2.10 -26.37
N ALA A 522 -19.57 2.84 -26.39
CA ALA A 522 -20.68 2.52 -27.28
C ALA A 522 -20.31 3.04 -28.68
N GLY A 523 -19.65 2.20 -29.48
CA GLY A 523 -19.43 2.47 -30.89
C GLY A 523 -20.76 2.81 -31.58
N CYS A 524 -20.66 3.67 -32.60
CA CYS A 524 -21.62 3.68 -33.70
C CYS A 524 -21.73 2.30 -34.35
#